data_AF-A0A8J5XNY3-F1
#
_entry.id   AF-A0A8J5XNY3-F1
#
_cell.length_a   1.000
_cell.length_b   1.000
_cell.length_c   1.000
_cell.angle_alpha   90.00
_cell.angle_beta   90.00
_cell.angle_gamma   90.00
#
_symmetry.space_group_name_H-M   'P 1'
#
loop_
_entity.id
_entity.type
_entity.pdbx_description
1 polymer ?
#
loop_
_entity_poly.entity_id
_entity_poly.type
_entity_poly.pdbx_seq_one_letter_code
_entity_poly.pdbx_strand_id
1 'polypeptide(L)'
;MATWRFVVLLTMSASTLVDAGLDVAAPWSSIVRSVDRMRASCELEDGLVPRAERRFLINGWHWHNLVVQLHLRRLADALRDDAPPTAAAVQHAWAYLWDFSARALGRTETSLFLPWMRSVLPDRHGPAVERLAALCAAEQARGVRLAARVRALGQSQKPLASSAAVQLRRDCLELRRAIEAKHSHALALAVPLISANVRAAEQERFNQRVIASMGAGPSRLHLVGMADVVEALMPVRSTRVPAPARSTLWPARAGASLGFGLDGDQRAIFRSRIPWVARSMIPRWRSLYAARAGPLLTAQPTPESKG
;
A
#
# COMPACT_ATOMS: atom_id res chain seq x y z
N MET A 1 -6.26 47.54 1.30
CA MET A 1 -6.17 46.66 0.11
C MET A 1 -5.43 45.39 0.51
N ALA A 2 -6.02 44.21 0.24
CA ALA A 2 -5.51 42.83 0.42
C ALA A 2 -5.21 42.39 1.87
N THR A 3 -6.15 41.93 2.73
CA THR A 3 -7.09 40.77 2.73
C THR A 3 -6.44 39.38 2.99
N TRP A 4 -6.45 38.99 4.28
CA TRP A 4 -6.75 37.68 4.89
C TRP A 4 -6.94 36.41 4.02
N ARG A 5 -6.24 35.30 4.38
CA ARG A 5 -6.80 33.98 4.79
C ARG A 5 -5.73 32.86 4.81
N PHE A 6 -5.36 32.40 6.01
CA PHE A 6 -4.71 31.10 6.25
C PHE A 6 -5.35 30.45 7.48
N VAL A 7 -6.65 30.20 7.39
CA VAL A 7 -7.43 29.34 8.29
C VAL A 7 -8.45 28.63 7.41
N VAL A 8 -8.51 27.30 7.55
CA VAL A 8 -9.44 26.29 6.98
C VAL A 8 -8.70 25.26 6.14
N LEU A 9 -8.26 24.17 6.78
CA LEU A 9 -8.07 22.85 6.16
C LEU A 9 -8.24 21.73 7.21
N LEU A 10 -9.29 21.83 8.03
CA LEU A 10 -9.74 20.78 8.95
C LEU A 10 -11.28 20.72 9.02
N THR A 11 -11.93 20.65 7.85
CA THR A 11 -13.30 20.10 7.70
C THR A 11 -13.53 19.83 6.22
N MET A 12 -12.97 18.74 5.68
CA MET A 12 -13.54 18.16 4.46
C MET A 12 -14.64 17.19 4.91
N SER A 13 -15.89 17.64 4.80
CA SER A 13 -17.06 16.79 5.00
C SER A 13 -17.18 15.79 3.85
N ALA A 14 -17.94 14.71 4.08
CA ALA A 14 -18.24 13.70 3.06
C ALA A 14 -18.81 14.29 1.75
N SER A 15 -19.36 15.52 1.79
CA SER A 15 -19.89 16.27 0.65
C SER A 15 -18.86 16.48 -0.48
N THR A 16 -17.60 16.79 -0.16
CA THR A 16 -16.60 17.10 -1.20
C THR A 16 -16.14 15.87 -1.99
N LEU A 17 -16.31 14.68 -1.43
CA LEU A 17 -16.08 13.42 -2.15
C LEU A 17 -17.24 13.08 -3.09
N VAL A 18 -18.46 13.46 -2.72
CA VAL A 18 -19.67 13.30 -3.55
C VAL A 18 -19.67 14.30 -4.71
N ASP A 19 -19.26 15.55 -4.47
CA ASP A 19 -19.18 16.59 -5.52
C ASP A 19 -18.08 16.31 -6.56
N ALA A 20 -17.07 15.50 -6.21
CA ALA A 20 -16.07 15.00 -7.16
C ALA A 20 -16.56 13.81 -8.02
N GLY A 21 -17.83 13.40 -7.87
CA GLY A 21 -18.40 12.24 -8.55
C GLY A 21 -17.75 10.91 -8.16
N LEU A 22 -17.11 10.86 -6.98
CA LEU A 22 -16.40 9.67 -6.51
C LEU A 22 -17.35 8.82 -5.68
N ASP A 23 -18.02 7.87 -6.34
CA ASP A 23 -18.55 6.71 -5.65
C ASP A 23 -17.37 5.87 -5.13
N VAL A 24 -16.99 6.10 -3.88
CA VAL A 24 -15.93 5.35 -3.18
C VAL A 24 -16.29 3.88 -2.96
N ALA A 25 -17.55 3.49 -3.23
CA ALA A 25 -18.02 2.11 -3.25
C ALA A 25 -18.10 1.53 -4.67
N ALA A 26 -17.62 2.26 -5.70
CA ALA A 26 -17.63 1.77 -7.07
C ALA A 26 -16.99 0.38 -7.15
N PRO A 27 -17.71 -0.64 -7.65
CA PRO A 27 -17.20 -2.00 -7.70
C PRO A 27 -15.93 -2.08 -8.55
N TRP A 28 -15.10 -3.10 -8.32
CA TRP A 28 -13.92 -3.43 -9.13
C TRP A 28 -14.15 -3.35 -10.66
N SER A 29 -15.37 -3.67 -11.11
CA SER A 29 -15.80 -3.55 -12.50
C SER A 29 -15.75 -2.14 -13.08
N SER A 30 -15.83 -1.09 -12.25
CA SER A 30 -15.65 0.31 -12.68
C SER A 30 -14.17 0.61 -12.99
N ILE A 31 -13.25 0.09 -12.17
CA ILE A 31 -11.80 0.23 -12.39
C ILE A 31 -11.39 -0.51 -13.66
N VAL A 32 -11.82 -1.77 -13.81
CA VAL A 32 -11.55 -2.58 -15.01
C VAL A 32 -12.05 -1.87 -16.27
N ARG A 33 -13.29 -1.37 -16.27
CA ARG A 33 -13.85 -0.61 -17.40
C ARG A 33 -13.05 0.66 -17.72
N SER A 34 -12.51 1.35 -16.71
CA SER A 34 -11.64 2.52 -16.96
C SER A 34 -10.31 2.14 -17.59
N VAL A 35 -9.68 1.04 -17.17
CA VAL A 35 -8.46 0.51 -17.80
C VAL A 35 -8.74 0.06 -19.23
N ASP A 36 -9.84 -0.66 -19.45
CA ASP A 36 -10.22 -1.13 -20.78
C ASP A 36 -10.53 0.04 -21.70
N ARG A 37 -11.17 1.11 -21.20
CA ARG A 37 -11.35 2.36 -21.95
C ARG A 37 -10.03 3.03 -22.29
N MET A 38 -9.09 3.14 -21.34
CA MET A 38 -7.75 3.71 -21.61
C MET A 38 -6.95 2.89 -22.63
N ARG A 39 -7.08 1.56 -22.59
CA ARG A 39 -6.48 0.66 -23.58
C ARG A 39 -7.13 0.83 -24.94
N ALA A 40 -8.46 0.95 -24.97
CA ALA A 40 -9.23 1.13 -26.21
C ALA A 40 -9.09 2.53 -26.82
N SER A 41 -8.79 3.58 -26.02
CA SER A 41 -8.77 4.97 -26.47
C SER A 41 -7.47 5.41 -27.16
N CYS A 42 -6.61 4.50 -27.62
CA CYS A 42 -5.28 4.78 -28.18
C CYS A 42 -4.30 5.52 -27.24
N GLU A 43 -4.73 5.97 -26.06
CA GLU A 43 -3.93 6.78 -25.12
C GLU A 43 -2.64 6.09 -24.67
N LEU A 44 -2.64 4.76 -24.63
CA LEU A 44 -1.42 4.00 -24.38
C LEU A 44 -0.59 3.78 -25.63
N GLU A 45 -1.17 3.65 -26.82
CA GLU A 45 -0.39 3.40 -28.05
C GLU A 45 0.52 4.60 -28.36
N ASP A 46 0.03 5.83 -28.16
CA ASP A 46 0.76 7.08 -28.42
C ASP A 46 1.77 7.50 -27.32
N GLY A 47 2.12 6.59 -26.41
CA GLY A 47 3.10 6.86 -25.35
C GLY A 47 4.52 7.12 -25.89
N LEU A 48 5.25 8.03 -25.24
CA LEU A 48 6.64 8.39 -25.58
C LEU A 48 7.64 7.22 -25.51
N VAL A 49 7.32 6.15 -24.79
CA VAL A 49 8.14 4.96 -24.65
C VAL A 49 7.64 3.89 -25.62
N PRO A 50 8.51 3.33 -26.50
CA PRO A 50 8.15 2.25 -27.41
C PRO A 50 7.55 1.06 -26.64
N ARG A 51 6.50 0.43 -27.19
CA ARG A 51 5.75 -0.64 -26.52
C ARG A 51 6.64 -1.77 -25.98
N ALA A 52 7.65 -2.18 -26.73
CA ALA A 52 8.61 -3.23 -26.34
C ALA A 52 9.48 -2.85 -25.12
N GLU A 53 9.62 -1.55 -24.83
CA GLU A 53 10.44 -1.02 -23.73
C GLU A 53 9.61 -0.64 -22.51
N ARG A 54 8.27 -0.64 -22.61
CA ARG A 54 7.37 -0.22 -21.53
C ARG A 54 7.51 -1.15 -20.34
N ARG A 55 8.05 -0.62 -19.25
CA ARG A 55 8.24 -1.33 -17.99
C ARG A 55 7.92 -0.42 -16.81
N PHE A 56 7.30 -0.98 -15.79
CA PHE A 56 7.11 -0.30 -14.52
C PHE A 56 8.18 -0.71 -13.52
N LEU A 57 8.99 0.25 -13.08
CA LEU A 57 10.18 0.02 -12.26
C LEU A 57 10.06 0.53 -10.82
N ILE A 58 8.94 1.14 -10.45
CA ILE A 58 8.70 1.74 -9.12
C ILE A 58 8.12 0.69 -8.16
N ASN A 59 8.80 -0.47 -8.07
CA ASN A 59 8.31 -1.64 -7.33
C ASN A 59 8.31 -1.42 -5.80
N GLY A 60 9.20 -0.56 -5.29
CA GLY A 60 9.24 -0.24 -3.86
C GLY A 60 7.94 0.38 -3.35
N TRP A 61 7.34 1.28 -4.13
CA TRP A 61 6.03 1.88 -3.80
C TRP A 61 4.90 0.83 -3.77
N HIS A 62 4.91 -0.08 -4.76
CA HIS A 62 3.95 -1.18 -4.84
C HIS A 62 4.06 -2.11 -3.61
N TRP A 63 5.27 -2.58 -3.30
CA TRP A 63 5.49 -3.44 -2.14
C TRP A 63 5.18 -2.72 -0.83
N HIS A 64 5.47 -1.43 -0.69
CA HIS A 64 5.14 -0.67 0.52
C HIS A 64 3.62 -0.60 0.77
N ASN A 65 2.82 -0.36 -0.28
CA ASN A 65 1.35 -0.43 -0.17
C ASN A 65 0.89 -1.79 0.37
N LEU A 66 1.48 -2.87 -0.13
CA LEU A 66 1.17 -4.23 0.31
C LEU A 66 1.63 -4.50 1.76
N VAL A 67 2.75 -3.92 2.19
CA VAL A 67 3.24 -4.01 3.59
C VAL A 67 2.22 -3.42 4.56
N VAL A 68 1.70 -2.22 4.26
CA VAL A 68 0.69 -1.58 5.11
C VAL A 68 -0.58 -2.44 5.17
N GLN A 69 -1.01 -3.01 4.04
CA GLN A 69 -2.17 -3.90 3.99
C GLN A 69 -1.94 -5.19 4.81
N LEU A 70 -0.76 -5.80 4.71
CA LEU A 70 -0.38 -6.97 5.50
C LEU A 70 -0.41 -6.66 7.00
N HIS A 71 0.13 -5.53 7.42
CA HIS A 71 0.14 -5.15 8.84
C HIS A 71 -1.26 -4.88 9.39
N LEU A 72 -2.11 -4.22 8.61
CA LEU A 72 -3.52 -4.03 9.00
C LEU A 72 -4.26 -5.36 9.12
N ARG A 73 -3.96 -6.32 8.23
CA ARG A 73 -4.52 -7.67 8.33
C ARG A 73 -4.03 -8.37 9.59
N ARG A 74 -2.71 -8.40 9.84
CA ARG A 74 -2.12 -9.04 11.03
C ARG A 74 -2.67 -8.46 12.32
N LEU A 75 -2.80 -7.14 12.41
CA LEU A 75 -3.40 -6.48 13.57
C LEU A 75 -4.88 -6.85 13.72
N ALA A 76 -5.65 -6.88 12.62
CA ALA A 76 -7.05 -7.30 12.65
C ALA A 76 -7.23 -8.78 13.03
N ASP A 77 -6.31 -9.64 12.60
CA ASP A 77 -6.29 -11.07 12.93
C ASP A 77 -5.99 -11.27 14.43
N ALA A 78 -4.99 -10.57 14.96
CA ALA A 78 -4.66 -10.61 16.40
C ALA A 78 -5.79 -10.08 17.31
N LEU A 79 -6.67 -9.22 16.77
CA LEU A 79 -7.86 -8.73 17.49
C LEU A 79 -9.05 -9.72 17.45
N ARG A 80 -8.93 -10.85 16.73
CA ARG A 80 -9.96 -11.90 16.67
C ARG A 80 -9.79 -12.93 17.78
N ASP A 81 -8.58 -13.12 18.29
CA ASP A 81 -8.24 -14.21 19.20
C ASP A 81 -9.06 -14.17 20.49
N ASP A 82 -9.36 -15.36 21.04
CA ASP A 82 -10.11 -15.53 22.29
C ASP A 82 -9.41 -14.84 23.49
N ALA A 83 -8.12 -14.57 23.35
CA ALA A 83 -7.32 -13.75 24.25
C ALA A 83 -6.94 -12.43 23.54
N PRO A 84 -7.77 -11.38 23.62
CA PRO A 84 -7.47 -10.11 22.96
C PRO A 84 -6.18 -9.51 23.50
N PRO A 85 -5.38 -8.85 22.64
CA PRO A 85 -4.14 -8.21 23.07
C PRO A 85 -4.41 -7.09 24.09
N THR A 86 -3.38 -6.72 24.83
CA THR A 86 -3.44 -5.56 25.73
C THR A 86 -3.49 -4.26 24.92
N ALA A 87 -4.04 -3.20 25.52
CA ALA A 87 -4.05 -1.88 24.88
C ALA A 87 -2.63 -1.40 24.54
N ALA A 88 -1.67 -1.64 25.44
CA ALA A 88 -0.26 -1.32 25.21
C ALA A 88 0.33 -2.05 23.98
N ALA A 89 0.03 -3.34 23.80
CA ALA A 89 0.50 -4.10 22.63
C ALA A 89 -0.09 -3.57 21.32
N VAL A 90 -1.39 -3.23 21.32
CA VAL A 90 -2.06 -2.62 20.16
C VAL A 90 -1.48 -1.24 19.84
N GLN A 91 -1.24 -0.41 20.85
CA GLN A 91 -0.62 0.91 20.65
C GLN A 91 0.80 0.81 20.07
N HIS A 92 1.60 -0.12 20.58
CA HIS A 92 2.95 -0.36 20.07
C HIS A 92 2.92 -0.80 18.60
N ALA A 93 2.11 -1.80 18.27
CA ALA A 93 1.93 -2.26 16.89
C ALA A 93 1.42 -1.13 15.98
N TRP A 94 0.45 -0.35 16.45
CA TRP A 94 -0.10 0.78 15.69
C TRP A 94 0.91 1.89 15.45
N ALA A 95 1.74 2.23 16.44
CA ALA A 95 2.79 3.24 16.27
C ALA A 95 3.75 2.85 15.14
N TYR A 96 4.13 1.57 15.06
CA TYR A 96 4.94 1.09 13.94
C TYR A 96 4.16 1.07 12.61
N LEU A 97 2.97 0.49 12.59
CA LEU A 97 2.15 0.39 11.39
C LEU A 97 1.85 1.77 10.80
N TRP A 98 1.32 2.68 11.61
CA TRP A 98 0.83 3.97 11.16
C TRP A 98 1.93 5.02 11.10
N ASP A 99 2.60 5.30 12.21
CA ASP A 99 3.53 6.44 12.27
C ASP A 99 4.83 6.17 11.53
N PHE A 100 5.34 4.94 11.60
CA PHE A 100 6.52 4.55 10.84
C PHE A 100 6.17 4.13 9.40
N SER A 101 5.22 3.20 9.19
CA SER A 101 4.99 2.64 7.85
C SER A 101 4.03 3.45 6.97
N ALA A 102 2.76 3.57 7.37
CA ALA A 102 1.72 4.17 6.52
C ALA A 102 1.94 5.67 6.29
N ARG A 103 2.36 6.43 7.31
CA ARG A 103 2.69 7.85 7.15
C ARG A 103 3.94 8.07 6.29
N ALA A 104 4.91 7.16 6.30
CA ALA A 104 6.05 7.25 5.38
C ALA A 104 5.61 7.05 3.92
N LEU A 105 4.70 6.08 3.69
CA LEU A 105 4.08 5.90 2.38
C LEU A 105 3.28 7.15 1.97
N GLY A 106 2.40 7.66 2.83
CA GLY A 106 1.60 8.85 2.56
C GLY A 106 2.45 10.10 2.28
N ARG A 107 3.56 10.29 3.01
CA ARG A 107 4.54 11.34 2.70
C ARG A 107 5.16 11.14 1.34
N THR A 108 5.63 9.93 1.02
CA THR A 108 6.22 9.62 -0.29
C THR A 108 5.22 9.88 -1.41
N GLU A 109 3.96 9.50 -1.22
CA GLU A 109 2.90 9.72 -2.21
C GLU A 109 2.62 11.21 -2.43
N THR A 110 2.48 11.98 -1.35
CA THR A 110 2.09 13.39 -1.41
C THR A 110 3.23 14.34 -1.76
N SER A 111 4.44 14.11 -1.27
CA SER A 111 5.58 15.01 -1.46
C SER A 111 6.49 14.65 -2.63
N LEU A 112 6.46 13.39 -3.09
CA LEU A 112 7.33 12.92 -4.18
C LEU A 112 6.53 12.36 -5.36
N PHE A 113 5.74 11.31 -5.15
CA PHE A 113 5.14 10.54 -6.25
C PHE A 113 4.11 11.35 -7.05
N LEU A 114 3.13 11.97 -6.40
CA LEU A 114 2.09 12.75 -7.07
C LEU A 114 2.66 14.00 -7.77
N PRO A 115 3.53 14.82 -7.14
CA PRO A 115 4.20 15.92 -7.84
C PRO A 115 5.03 15.44 -9.04
N TRP A 116 5.75 14.33 -8.89
CA TRP A 116 6.53 13.75 -9.98
C TRP A 116 5.63 13.28 -11.13
N MET A 117 4.53 12.58 -10.84
CA MET A 117 3.55 12.19 -11.87
C MET A 117 3.03 13.39 -12.65
N ARG A 118 2.70 14.50 -11.97
CA ARG A 118 2.27 15.75 -12.65
C ARG A 118 3.35 16.31 -13.56
N SER A 119 4.62 16.18 -13.20
CA SER A 119 5.74 16.72 -13.99
C SER A 119 6.11 15.88 -15.21
N VAL A 120 5.82 14.57 -15.20
CA VAL A 120 6.28 13.64 -16.26
C VAL A 120 5.15 13.13 -17.15
N LEU A 121 3.90 13.26 -16.72
CA LEU A 121 2.75 12.85 -17.52
C LEU A 121 2.19 14.05 -18.29
N PRO A 122 1.72 13.85 -19.53
CA PRO A 122 0.99 14.87 -20.28
C PRO A 122 -0.20 15.46 -19.50
N ASP A 123 -0.45 16.77 -19.65
CA ASP A 123 -1.51 17.52 -18.93
C ASP A 123 -2.91 16.91 -19.03
N ARG A 124 -3.22 16.25 -20.16
CA ARG A 124 -4.48 15.52 -20.36
C ARG A 124 -4.75 14.45 -19.30
N HIS A 125 -3.70 13.95 -18.63
CA HIS A 125 -3.82 12.98 -17.54
C HIS A 125 -3.97 13.64 -16.15
N GLY A 126 -3.97 14.97 -16.06
CA GLY A 126 -4.16 15.73 -14.82
C GLY A 126 -5.37 15.27 -13.98
N PRO A 127 -6.58 15.15 -14.55
CA PRO A 127 -7.76 14.69 -13.80
C PRO A 127 -7.60 13.31 -13.16
N ALA A 128 -6.85 12.41 -13.82
CA ALA A 128 -6.54 11.08 -13.32
C ALA A 128 -5.57 11.14 -12.13
N VAL A 129 -4.55 12.00 -12.21
CA VAL A 129 -3.61 12.23 -11.10
C VAL A 129 -4.31 12.86 -9.90
N GLU A 130 -5.21 13.83 -10.10
CA GLU A 130 -5.98 14.44 -9.02
C GLU A 130 -6.95 13.46 -8.35
N ARG A 131 -7.54 12.55 -9.13
CA ARG A 131 -8.35 11.46 -8.57
C ARG A 131 -7.53 10.56 -7.64
N LEU A 132 -6.31 10.20 -8.05
CA LEU A 132 -5.41 9.44 -7.19
C LEU A 132 -5.02 10.23 -5.94
N ALA A 133 -4.74 11.53 -6.07
CA ALA A 133 -4.45 12.40 -4.93
C ALA A 133 -5.61 12.45 -3.91
N ALA A 134 -6.86 12.54 -4.38
CA ALA A 134 -8.05 12.49 -3.53
C ALA A 134 -8.19 11.16 -2.78
N LEU A 135 -7.89 10.03 -3.45
CA LEU A 135 -7.89 8.72 -2.80
C LEU A 135 -6.80 8.61 -1.71
N CYS A 136 -5.60 9.15 -1.96
CA CYS A 136 -4.54 9.23 -0.94
C CYS A 136 -5.00 10.09 0.26
N ALA A 137 -5.61 11.25 0.02
CA ALA A 137 -6.11 12.11 1.10
C ALA A 137 -7.21 11.42 1.93
N ALA A 138 -8.15 10.73 1.28
CA ALA A 138 -9.22 10.00 1.95
C ALA A 138 -8.70 8.82 2.80
N GLU A 139 -7.67 8.13 2.33
CA GLU A 139 -6.96 7.08 3.06
C GLU A 139 -6.26 7.63 4.31
N GLN A 140 -5.49 8.71 4.16
CA GLN A 140 -4.82 9.38 5.28
C GLN A 140 -5.83 9.86 6.34
N ALA A 141 -6.96 10.44 5.92
CA ALA A 141 -8.01 10.87 6.83
C ALA A 141 -8.61 9.71 7.65
N ARG A 142 -8.80 8.53 7.03
CA ARG A 142 -9.27 7.32 7.75
C ARG A 142 -8.25 6.86 8.78
N GLY A 143 -6.98 6.78 8.42
CA GLY A 143 -5.96 6.33 9.35
C GLY A 143 -5.69 7.31 10.49
N VAL A 144 -5.84 8.62 10.28
CA VAL A 144 -5.81 9.61 11.39
C VAL A 144 -6.94 9.36 12.40
N ARG A 145 -8.17 9.05 11.92
CA ARG A 145 -9.29 8.73 12.81
C ARG A 145 -9.03 7.45 13.60
N LEU A 146 -8.52 6.40 12.96
CA LEU A 146 -8.17 5.15 13.63
C LEU A 146 -7.02 5.37 14.64
N ALA A 147 -6.03 6.20 14.30
CA ALA A 147 -4.95 6.54 15.21
C ALA A 147 -5.46 7.25 16.48
N ALA A 148 -6.46 8.13 16.35
CA ALA A 148 -7.10 8.75 17.51
C ALA A 148 -7.78 7.71 18.42
N ARG A 149 -8.48 6.73 17.83
CA ARG A 149 -9.12 5.62 18.58
C ARG A 149 -8.10 4.75 19.30
N VAL A 150 -7.01 4.37 18.63
CA VAL A 150 -5.96 3.56 19.25
C VAL A 150 -5.28 4.30 20.42
N ARG A 151 -5.05 5.62 20.28
CA ARG A 151 -4.55 6.45 21.38
C ARG A 151 -5.53 6.51 22.56
N ALA A 152 -6.83 6.57 22.28
CA ALA A 152 -7.87 6.62 23.31
C ALA A 152 -7.98 5.34 24.17
N LEU A 153 -7.38 4.22 23.75
CA LEU A 153 -7.31 3.00 24.55
C LEU A 153 -6.47 3.17 25.84
N GLY A 154 -5.61 4.20 25.89
CA GLY A 154 -4.65 4.39 26.98
C GLY A 154 -3.58 3.30 27.06
N GLN A 155 -2.71 3.38 28.07
CA GLN A 155 -1.58 2.45 28.23
C GLN A 155 -1.91 1.26 29.15
N SER A 156 -3.14 0.76 29.08
CA SER A 156 -3.56 -0.36 29.94
C SER A 156 -2.80 -1.65 29.59
N GLN A 157 -2.26 -2.30 30.60
CA GLN A 157 -1.71 -3.67 30.50
C GLN A 157 -2.81 -4.74 30.57
N LYS A 158 -4.08 -4.34 30.82
CA LYS A 158 -5.20 -5.27 30.77
C LYS A 158 -5.55 -5.61 29.32
N PRO A 159 -6.04 -6.84 29.05
CA PRO A 159 -6.63 -7.19 27.77
C PRO A 159 -7.71 -6.18 27.37
N LEU A 160 -7.83 -5.93 26.07
CA LEU A 160 -8.90 -5.08 25.55
C LEU A 160 -10.27 -5.70 25.84
N ALA A 161 -11.24 -4.85 26.18
CA ALA A 161 -12.64 -5.26 26.21
C ALA A 161 -13.05 -5.78 24.81
N SER A 162 -13.80 -6.88 24.77
CA SER A 162 -14.16 -7.55 23.50
C SER A 162 -14.86 -6.61 22.51
N SER A 163 -15.71 -5.69 23.00
CA SER A 163 -16.36 -4.69 22.16
C SER A 163 -15.37 -3.72 21.50
N ALA A 164 -14.35 -3.27 22.25
CA ALA A 164 -13.29 -2.41 21.72
C ALA A 164 -12.43 -3.15 20.69
N ALA A 165 -12.08 -4.42 20.96
CA ALA A 165 -11.33 -5.26 20.03
C ALA A 165 -12.09 -5.48 18.71
N VAL A 166 -13.39 -5.81 18.78
CA VAL A 166 -14.25 -5.99 17.60
C VAL A 166 -14.35 -4.70 16.77
N GLN A 167 -14.53 -3.54 17.42
CA GLN A 167 -14.61 -2.27 16.69
C GLN A 167 -13.28 -1.91 16.04
N LEU A 168 -12.15 -2.04 16.74
CA LEU A 168 -10.83 -1.79 16.18
C LEU A 168 -10.52 -2.72 15.01
N ARG A 169 -10.90 -4.00 15.11
CA ARG A 169 -10.76 -4.97 14.03
C ARG A 169 -11.52 -4.52 12.78
N ARG A 170 -12.78 -4.09 12.95
CA ARG A 170 -13.59 -3.54 11.86
C ARG A 170 -12.92 -2.32 11.23
N ASP A 171 -12.45 -1.38 12.05
CA ASP A 171 -11.80 -0.15 11.59
C ASP A 171 -10.49 -0.47 10.82
N CYS A 172 -9.69 -1.45 11.29
CA CYS A 172 -8.48 -1.91 10.60
C CYS A 172 -8.81 -2.51 9.23
N LEU A 173 -9.85 -3.35 9.14
CA LEU A 173 -10.28 -3.97 7.90
C LEU A 173 -10.85 -2.94 6.92
N GLU A 174 -11.56 -1.93 7.40
CA GLU A 174 -12.06 -0.83 6.57
C GLU A 174 -10.90 -0.02 5.99
N LEU A 175 -9.94 0.39 6.83
CA LEU A 175 -8.74 1.10 6.35
C LEU A 175 -7.95 0.27 5.34
N ARG A 176 -7.81 -1.05 5.59
CA ARG A 176 -7.15 -1.97 4.65
C ARG A 176 -7.84 -1.97 3.29
N ARG A 177 -9.18 -2.10 3.25
CA ARG A 177 -9.96 -2.05 2.01
C ARG A 177 -9.81 -0.73 1.29
N ALA A 178 -9.76 0.40 2.02
CA ALA A 178 -9.54 1.71 1.42
C ALA A 178 -8.15 1.81 0.77
N ILE A 179 -7.10 1.31 1.44
CA ILE A 179 -5.73 1.27 0.89
C ILE A 179 -5.66 0.33 -0.32
N GLU A 180 -6.30 -0.84 -0.24
CA GLU A 180 -6.38 -1.81 -1.34
C GLU A 180 -7.07 -1.21 -2.56
N ALA A 181 -8.22 -0.53 -2.38
CA ALA A 181 -8.93 0.15 -3.46
C ALA A 181 -8.09 1.26 -4.08
N LYS A 182 -7.46 2.13 -3.27
CA LYS A 182 -6.52 3.17 -3.74
C LYS A 182 -5.36 2.55 -4.53
N HIS A 183 -4.71 1.55 -3.96
CA HIS A 183 -3.56 0.88 -4.58
C HIS A 183 -3.96 0.25 -5.91
N SER A 184 -5.10 -0.42 -5.96
CA SER A 184 -5.55 -1.07 -7.18
C SER A 184 -5.97 -0.08 -8.25
N HIS A 185 -6.57 1.05 -7.86
CA HIS A 185 -6.81 2.18 -8.77
C HIS A 185 -5.50 2.76 -9.31
N ALA A 186 -4.49 2.92 -8.44
CA ALA A 186 -3.17 3.39 -8.83
C ALA A 186 -2.46 2.40 -9.76
N LEU A 187 -2.60 1.09 -9.55
CA LEU A 187 -2.08 0.07 -10.47
C LEU A 187 -2.79 0.10 -11.83
N ALA A 188 -4.10 0.30 -11.84
CA ALA A 188 -4.88 0.46 -13.06
C ALA A 188 -4.49 1.72 -13.85
N LEU A 189 -4.10 2.79 -13.16
CA LEU A 189 -3.89 4.10 -13.74
C LEU A 189 -2.41 4.46 -13.94
N ALA A 190 -1.65 4.50 -12.84
CA ALA A 190 -0.28 4.98 -12.83
C ALA A 190 0.65 4.02 -13.58
N VAL A 191 0.47 2.70 -13.45
CA VAL A 191 1.36 1.72 -14.08
C VAL A 191 1.34 1.83 -15.62
N PRO A 192 0.16 1.81 -16.30
CA PRO A 192 0.13 2.00 -17.75
C PRO A 192 0.66 3.37 -18.18
N LEU A 193 0.24 4.45 -17.50
CA LEU A 193 0.62 5.81 -17.88
C LEU A 193 2.12 6.06 -17.72
N ILE A 194 2.70 5.67 -16.58
CA ILE A 194 4.14 5.79 -16.33
C ILE A 194 4.92 4.91 -17.30
N SER A 195 4.50 3.67 -17.52
CA SER A 195 5.22 2.77 -18.43
C SER A 195 5.19 3.27 -19.88
N ALA A 196 4.09 3.92 -20.30
CA ALA A 196 3.94 4.46 -21.65
C ALA A 196 4.66 5.80 -21.85
N ASN A 197 4.83 6.63 -20.81
CA ASN A 197 5.33 8.00 -20.96
C ASN A 197 6.71 8.25 -20.32
N VAL A 198 7.18 7.37 -19.44
CA VAL A 198 8.37 7.62 -18.62
C VAL A 198 9.43 6.54 -18.83
N ARG A 199 10.60 6.95 -19.30
CA ARG A 199 11.73 6.04 -19.56
C ARG A 199 12.25 5.40 -18.28
N ALA A 200 12.83 4.21 -18.41
CA ALA A 200 13.39 3.43 -17.30
C ALA A 200 14.36 4.23 -16.41
N ALA A 201 15.31 4.96 -17.03
CA ALA A 201 16.30 5.75 -16.31
C ALA A 201 15.68 6.82 -15.40
N GLU A 202 14.54 7.40 -15.79
CA GLU A 202 13.84 8.40 -14.99
C GLU A 202 13.09 7.78 -13.82
N GLN A 203 12.44 6.63 -14.02
CA GLN A 203 11.84 5.86 -12.95
C GLN A 203 12.90 5.42 -11.91
N GLU A 204 14.10 5.07 -12.36
CA GLU A 204 15.22 4.73 -11.48
C GLU A 204 15.72 5.93 -10.66
N ARG A 205 15.83 7.11 -11.28
CA ARG A 205 16.13 8.36 -10.55
C ARG A 205 15.05 8.66 -9.51
N PHE A 206 13.78 8.45 -9.83
CA PHE A 206 12.68 8.58 -8.86
C PHE A 206 12.87 7.62 -7.68
N ASN A 207 13.17 6.34 -7.93
CA ASN A 207 13.44 5.36 -6.86
C ASN A 207 14.62 5.80 -5.96
N GLN A 208 15.70 6.32 -6.54
CA GLN A 208 16.84 6.84 -5.78
C GLN A 208 16.45 8.02 -4.89
N ARG A 209 15.61 8.94 -5.39
CA ARG A 209 15.07 10.07 -4.59
C ARG A 209 14.23 9.59 -3.42
N VAL A 210 13.38 8.58 -3.61
CA VAL A 210 12.57 7.99 -2.53
C VAL A 210 13.48 7.38 -1.46
N ILE A 211 14.48 6.58 -1.85
CA ILE A 211 15.44 6.00 -0.90
C ILE A 211 16.20 7.08 -0.13
N ALA A 212 16.68 8.13 -0.82
CA ALA A 212 17.36 9.25 -0.21
C ALA A 212 16.47 9.98 0.82
N SER A 213 15.20 10.23 0.49
CA SER A 213 14.26 10.91 1.38
C SER A 213 13.90 10.11 2.65
N MET A 214 13.96 8.78 2.59
CA MET A 214 13.67 7.92 3.75
C MET A 214 14.86 7.78 4.70
N GLY A 215 16.09 7.95 4.19
CA GLY A 215 17.32 7.70 4.92
C GLY A 215 17.65 6.21 5.09
N ALA A 216 18.91 5.92 5.44
CA ALA A 216 19.44 4.55 5.47
C ALA A 216 18.81 3.66 6.56
N GLY A 217 18.48 4.22 7.73
CA GLY A 217 17.86 3.45 8.82
C GLY A 217 16.44 2.98 8.48
N PRO A 218 15.49 3.90 8.22
CA PRO A 218 14.11 3.55 7.88
C PRO A 218 13.99 2.66 6.63
N SER A 219 14.77 2.94 5.58
CA SER A 219 14.74 2.14 4.35
C SER A 219 15.05 0.66 4.57
N ARG A 220 15.97 0.33 5.49
CA ARG A 220 16.28 -1.07 5.86
C ARG A 220 15.07 -1.80 6.44
N LEU A 221 14.31 -1.14 7.32
CA LEU A 221 13.14 -1.73 7.97
C LEU A 221 11.96 -1.87 6.98
N HIS A 222 11.78 -0.90 6.08
CA HIS A 222 10.81 -1.04 5.00
C HIS A 222 11.16 -2.22 4.09
N LEU A 223 12.45 -2.41 3.76
CA LEU A 223 12.88 -3.53 2.93
C LEU A 223 12.57 -4.89 3.56
N VAL A 224 12.70 -5.02 4.89
CA VAL A 224 12.27 -6.23 5.61
C VAL A 224 10.78 -6.49 5.39
N GLY A 225 9.93 -5.48 5.60
CA GLY A 225 8.49 -5.61 5.37
C GLY A 225 8.18 -6.00 3.92
N MET A 226 8.84 -5.37 2.94
CA MET A 226 8.66 -5.68 1.52
C MET A 226 9.04 -7.13 1.21
N ALA A 227 10.15 -7.62 1.78
CA ALA A 227 10.57 -9.01 1.62
C ALA A 227 9.55 -9.98 2.22
N ASP A 228 9.04 -9.69 3.42
CA ASP A 228 8.02 -10.52 4.08
C ASP A 228 6.72 -10.58 3.25
N VAL A 229 6.30 -9.46 2.63
CA VAL A 229 5.16 -9.44 1.70
C VAL A 229 5.43 -10.29 0.47
N VAL A 230 6.60 -10.12 -0.17
CA VAL A 230 6.96 -10.87 -1.37
C VAL A 230 7.03 -12.37 -1.07
N GLU A 231 7.52 -12.76 0.11
CA GLU A 231 7.50 -14.13 0.58
C GLU A 231 6.07 -14.64 0.81
N ALA A 232 5.20 -13.84 1.45
CA ALA A 232 3.81 -14.20 1.73
C ALA A 232 2.91 -14.28 0.48
N LEU A 233 3.22 -13.51 -0.57
CA LEU A 233 2.47 -13.55 -1.83
C LEU A 233 2.74 -14.82 -2.65
N MET A 234 3.82 -15.54 -2.36
CA MET A 234 4.16 -16.76 -3.06
C MET A 234 3.49 -17.94 -2.38
N PRO A 235 2.59 -18.69 -3.04
CA PRO A 235 2.19 -19.98 -2.53
C PRO A 235 3.46 -20.81 -2.40
N VAL A 236 3.72 -21.35 -1.20
CA VAL A 236 4.72 -22.40 -1.04
C VAL A 236 4.34 -23.44 -2.07
N ARG A 237 5.20 -23.66 -3.09
CA ARG A 237 5.10 -24.82 -3.98
C ARG A 237 5.32 -26.03 -3.09
N SER A 238 4.30 -26.41 -2.35
CA SER A 238 4.28 -27.63 -1.57
C SER A 238 4.37 -28.74 -2.60
N THR A 239 5.55 -29.34 -2.67
CA THR A 239 5.74 -30.61 -3.33
C THR A 239 4.74 -31.58 -2.71
N ARG A 240 3.67 -31.90 -3.44
CA ARG A 240 2.68 -32.99 -3.18
C ARG A 240 1.48 -32.72 -2.25
N VAL A 241 0.95 -31.51 -2.12
CA VAL A 241 -0.38 -31.31 -1.50
C VAL A 241 -1.34 -30.63 -2.49
N PRO A 242 -2.58 -31.14 -2.67
CA PRO A 242 -3.57 -30.48 -3.53
C PRO A 242 -3.76 -29.02 -3.09
N ALA A 243 -3.82 -28.14 -4.09
CA ALA A 243 -3.77 -26.69 -3.92
C ALA A 243 -4.75 -26.22 -2.81
N PRO A 244 -4.26 -25.54 -1.74
CA PRO A 244 -5.16 -24.93 -0.77
C PRO A 244 -5.98 -23.82 -1.46
N ALA A 245 -7.13 -23.51 -0.86
CA ALA A 245 -8.02 -22.44 -1.31
C ALA A 245 -7.24 -21.15 -1.58
N ARG A 246 -7.50 -20.57 -2.76
CA ARG A 246 -6.76 -19.47 -3.39
C ARG A 246 -6.51 -18.30 -2.41
N SER A 247 -5.28 -17.80 -2.38
CA SER A 247 -4.88 -16.58 -1.65
C SER A 247 -5.79 -15.40 -2.00
N THR A 248 -6.41 -14.79 -0.98
CA THR A 248 -7.28 -13.61 -1.10
C THR A 248 -6.51 -12.28 -1.13
N LEU A 249 -5.18 -12.31 -1.03
CA LEU A 249 -4.33 -11.10 -1.05
C LEU A 249 -4.10 -10.55 -2.45
N TRP A 250 -4.43 -11.32 -3.50
CA TRP A 250 -4.32 -10.88 -4.88
C TRP A 250 -5.54 -11.36 -5.66
N PRO A 251 -6.27 -10.48 -6.37
CA PRO A 251 -7.33 -10.92 -7.24
C PRO A 251 -6.70 -11.59 -8.46
N ALA A 252 -6.31 -12.86 -8.33
CA ALA A 252 -5.99 -13.74 -9.46
C ALA A 252 -7.24 -14.05 -10.32
N ARG A 253 -8.35 -13.31 -10.14
CA ARG A 253 -9.65 -13.57 -10.76
C ARG A 253 -9.81 -12.98 -12.16
N ALA A 254 -8.88 -12.16 -12.63
CA ALA A 254 -8.83 -11.79 -14.04
C ALA A 254 -7.42 -12.12 -14.55
N GLY A 255 -7.29 -13.17 -15.36
CA GLY A 255 -6.04 -13.53 -16.05
C GLY A 255 -5.56 -12.48 -17.06
N ALA A 256 -5.98 -11.23 -16.92
CA ALA A 256 -5.47 -10.11 -17.69
C ALA A 256 -4.14 -9.68 -17.07
N SER A 257 -3.06 -10.27 -17.57
CA SER A 257 -1.72 -9.69 -17.39
C SER A 257 -1.79 -8.21 -17.77
N LEU A 258 -1.41 -7.33 -16.84
CA LEU A 258 -1.23 -5.92 -17.12
C LEU A 258 -0.13 -5.71 -18.17
N GLY A 259 0.82 -6.64 -18.29
CA GLY A 259 1.87 -6.62 -19.32
C GLY A 259 2.99 -5.62 -19.03
N PHE A 260 2.96 -4.95 -17.87
CA PHE A 260 3.90 -3.89 -17.49
C PHE A 260 4.99 -4.34 -16.50
N GLY A 261 5.17 -5.65 -16.34
CA GLY A 261 6.21 -6.23 -15.48
C GLY A 261 5.82 -6.44 -14.02
N LEU A 262 4.54 -6.29 -13.66
CA LEU A 262 4.02 -6.63 -12.32
C LEU A 262 3.42 -8.05 -12.23
N ASP A 263 3.15 -8.69 -13.36
CA ASP A 263 2.51 -10.02 -13.40
C ASP A 263 3.52 -11.19 -13.29
N GLY A 264 4.80 -10.86 -13.05
CA GLY A 264 5.86 -11.84 -12.93
C GLY A 264 5.99 -12.44 -11.52
N ASP A 265 6.93 -13.37 -11.38
CA ASP A 265 7.37 -13.84 -10.07
C ASP A 265 7.93 -12.64 -9.27
N GLN A 266 7.13 -12.12 -8.34
CA GLN A 266 7.48 -10.98 -7.49
C GLN A 266 8.80 -11.24 -6.73
N ARG A 267 9.15 -12.50 -6.45
CA ARG A 267 10.43 -12.86 -5.86
C ARG A 267 11.58 -12.66 -6.83
N ALA A 268 11.41 -13.03 -8.10
CA ALA A 268 12.41 -12.78 -9.13
C ALA A 268 12.60 -11.26 -9.37
N ILE A 269 11.49 -10.51 -9.40
CA ILE A 269 11.52 -9.04 -9.49
C ILE A 269 12.25 -8.45 -8.28
N PHE A 270 11.89 -8.87 -7.06
CA PHE A 270 12.56 -8.42 -5.83
C PHE A 270 14.06 -8.74 -5.83
N ARG A 271 14.45 -9.95 -6.24
CA ARG A 271 15.86 -10.37 -6.30
C ARG A 271 16.67 -9.59 -7.34
N SER A 272 16.07 -9.28 -8.48
CA SER A 272 16.75 -8.52 -9.55
C SER A 272 16.83 -7.02 -9.24
N ARG A 273 15.85 -6.47 -8.52
CA ARG A 273 15.77 -5.02 -8.24
C ARG A 273 16.45 -4.60 -6.95
N ILE A 274 16.52 -5.47 -5.96
CA ILE A 274 17.17 -5.16 -4.68
C ILE A 274 18.63 -5.64 -4.73
N PRO A 275 19.62 -4.74 -4.48
CA PRO A 275 21.03 -5.09 -4.48
C PRO A 275 21.31 -6.29 -3.58
N TRP A 276 22.20 -7.18 -4.01
CA TRP A 276 22.53 -8.40 -3.29
C TRP A 276 22.94 -8.14 -1.84
N VAL A 277 23.76 -7.11 -1.58
CA VAL A 277 24.19 -6.72 -0.23
C VAL A 277 23.00 -6.35 0.67
N ALA A 278 22.01 -5.65 0.14
CA ALA A 278 20.82 -5.32 0.92
C ALA A 278 20.01 -6.59 1.22
N ARG A 279 19.90 -7.51 0.24
CA ARG A 279 19.18 -8.78 0.41
C ARG A 279 19.83 -9.70 1.44
N SER A 280 21.16 -9.83 1.44
CA SER A 280 21.88 -10.67 2.40
C SER A 280 21.77 -10.14 3.84
N MET A 281 21.47 -8.86 4.01
CA MET A 281 21.29 -8.23 5.31
C MET A 281 19.86 -8.29 5.86
N ILE A 282 18.86 -8.64 5.05
CA ILE A 282 17.44 -8.75 5.48
C ILE A 282 17.29 -9.65 6.71
N PRO A 283 17.89 -10.86 6.79
CA PRO A 283 17.78 -11.70 7.98
C PRO A 283 18.26 -11.01 9.26
N ARG A 284 19.35 -10.23 9.19
CA ARG A 284 19.86 -9.47 10.34
C ARG A 284 18.91 -8.32 10.70
N TRP A 285 18.39 -7.61 9.70
CA TRP A 285 17.46 -6.49 9.92
C TRP A 285 16.08 -6.95 10.43
N ARG A 286 15.68 -8.21 10.22
CA ARG A 286 14.45 -8.78 10.78
C ARG A 286 14.39 -8.69 12.31
N SER A 287 15.52 -8.81 13.01
CA SER A 287 15.55 -8.64 14.47
C SER A 287 15.18 -7.21 14.90
N LEU A 288 15.75 -6.20 14.23
CA LEU A 288 15.44 -4.78 14.46
C LEU A 288 14.00 -4.44 14.08
N TYR A 289 13.53 -5.04 12.99
CA TYR A 289 12.15 -4.93 12.54
C TYR A 289 11.20 -5.51 13.59
N ALA A 290 11.46 -6.71 14.11
CA ALA A 290 10.62 -7.35 15.12
C ALA A 290 10.59 -6.55 16.44
N ALA A 291 11.73 -6.04 16.88
CA ALA A 291 11.81 -5.19 18.07
C ALA A 291 11.00 -3.89 17.96
N ARG A 292 10.86 -3.34 16.74
CA ARG A 292 10.11 -2.10 16.49
C ARG A 292 8.63 -2.32 16.16
N ALA A 293 8.32 -3.38 15.41
CA ALA A 293 6.97 -3.68 14.96
C ALA A 293 6.15 -4.40 16.04
N GLY A 294 6.83 -5.11 16.94
CA GLY A 294 6.22 -5.91 17.99
C GLY A 294 5.59 -7.20 17.46
N PRO A 295 5.20 -8.09 18.40
CA PRO A 295 4.76 -9.45 18.08
C PRO A 295 3.48 -9.48 17.22
N LEU A 296 2.57 -8.52 17.41
CA LEU A 296 1.30 -8.47 16.65
C LEU A 296 1.51 -8.28 15.13
N LEU A 297 2.64 -7.69 14.73
CA LEU A 297 2.95 -7.46 13.31
C LEU A 297 3.98 -8.44 12.75
N THR A 298 4.67 -9.20 13.59
CA THR A 298 5.73 -10.14 13.18
C THR A 298 5.36 -11.60 13.39
N ALA A 299 4.24 -11.89 14.08
CA ALA A 299 3.72 -13.24 14.19
C ALA A 299 3.57 -13.84 12.79
N GLN A 300 4.17 -15.02 12.62
CA GLN A 300 3.90 -15.83 11.44
C GLN A 300 2.42 -16.23 11.49
N PRO A 301 1.71 -16.25 10.35
CA PRO A 301 0.37 -16.81 10.33
C PRO A 301 0.46 -18.22 10.88
N THR A 302 -0.25 -18.50 11.97
CA THR A 302 -0.45 -19.87 12.43
C THR A 302 -1.03 -20.63 11.24
N PRO A 303 -0.43 -21.75 10.81
CA PRO A 303 -1.03 -22.56 9.76
C PRO A 303 -2.47 -22.83 10.20
N GLU A 304 -3.45 -22.41 9.40
CA GLU A 304 -4.86 -22.62 9.70
C GLU A 304 -5.01 -24.08 10.14
N SER A 305 -5.38 -24.29 11.40
CA SER A 305 -5.73 -25.62 11.88
C SER A 305 -6.81 -26.10 10.92
N LYS A 306 -6.53 -27.16 10.15
CA LYS A 306 -7.50 -27.77 9.25
C LYS A 306 -8.68 -28.21 10.11
N GLY A 307 -9.70 -27.36 10.18
CA GLY A 307 -11.01 -27.67 10.73
C GLY A 307 -11.84 -28.41 9.69
#